data_AF-A0A8S0UT22-F1
#
_entry.id   AF-A0A8S0UT22-F1
#
_cell.length_a   1.000
_cell.length_b   1.000
_cell.length_c   1.000
_cell.angle_alpha   90.00
_cell.angle_beta   90.00
_cell.angle_gamma   90.00
#
_symmetry.space_group_name_H-M   'P 1'
#
loop_
_entity.id
_entity.type
_entity.pdbx_description
1 polymer ?
#
loop_
_entity_poly.entity_id
_entity_poly.type
_entity_poly.pdbx_seq_one_letter_code
_entity_poly.pdbx_strand_id
1 'polypeptide(L)'
;MMLSFSGDKPTPRFNHAAAVVGNKMEVVGGESGDGLLDDVQVLRFDKFSWTTASSKLYLSLTNLPLKIPACKGHALVPWEKKILLIGGKTDPVSDKFSRQLEAALASHEASEKNLSSALKSRQEIENKLAAMMKEVELLKEKLVSVGMAQEYSNSLSNIFHSDNVKLEHDVAFLKALFILLIHKRNCIQLERSLLESEKEHSDFRNSIDLKV
;
A
#
# COMPACT_ATOMS: atom_id res chain seq x y z
N MET A 1 -33.85 25.19 -72.42
CA MET A 1 -33.59 23.73 -72.41
C MET A 1 -33.17 23.36 -71.01
N MET A 2 -33.96 22.59 -70.28
CA MET A 2 -33.67 22.18 -68.89
C MET A 2 -32.86 20.89 -68.94
N LEU A 3 -31.61 20.92 -68.49
CA LEU A 3 -30.78 19.72 -68.37
C LEU A 3 -31.22 18.95 -67.12
N SER A 4 -31.60 17.68 -67.28
CA SER A 4 -31.92 16.79 -66.16
C SER A 4 -30.66 16.07 -65.68
N PHE A 5 -30.42 16.12 -64.36
CA PHE A 5 -29.27 15.46 -63.74
C PHE A 5 -29.72 14.21 -62.97
N SER A 6 -29.01 13.11 -63.15
CA SER A 6 -29.29 11.80 -62.51
C SER A 6 -28.08 11.26 -61.76
N GLY A 7 -28.25 10.17 -61.00
CA GLY A 7 -27.15 9.50 -60.28
C GLY A 7 -26.85 10.05 -58.88
N ASP A 8 -25.67 9.69 -58.37
CA ASP A 8 -25.23 9.96 -56.98
C ASP A 8 -24.77 11.40 -56.83
N LYS A 9 -25.71 12.31 -56.55
CA LYS A 9 -25.39 13.73 -56.43
C LYS A 9 -24.42 13.95 -55.26
N PRO A 10 -23.37 14.77 -55.46
CA PRO A 10 -22.43 15.09 -54.41
C PRO A 10 -23.14 15.80 -53.24
N THR A 11 -22.68 15.52 -52.03
CA THR A 11 -23.05 16.30 -50.85
C THR A 11 -22.70 17.79 -51.06
N PRO A 12 -23.55 18.73 -50.59
CA PRO A 12 -23.22 20.15 -50.61
C PRO A 12 -21.86 20.41 -49.96
N ARG A 13 -20.99 21.12 -50.69
CA ARG A 13 -19.57 21.30 -50.33
C ARG A 13 -19.02 22.63 -50.82
N PHE A 14 -18.07 23.20 -50.10
CA PHE A 14 -17.35 24.43 -50.46
C PHE A 14 -15.84 24.19 -50.44
N ASN A 15 -15.06 25.11 -51.03
CA ASN A 15 -13.60 24.99 -51.20
C ASN A 15 -13.14 23.67 -51.85
N HIS A 16 -14.02 23.04 -52.63
CA HIS A 16 -13.69 21.92 -53.50
C HIS A 16 -12.98 22.44 -54.75
N ALA A 17 -12.29 21.57 -55.46
CA ALA A 17 -11.77 21.89 -56.77
C ALA A 17 -12.46 21.02 -57.83
N ALA A 18 -12.65 21.59 -59.01
CA ALA A 18 -13.27 20.91 -60.14
C ALA A 18 -12.44 21.13 -61.39
N ALA A 19 -12.27 20.09 -62.20
CA ALA A 19 -11.63 20.18 -63.50
C ALA A 19 -12.33 19.30 -64.54
N VAL A 20 -12.31 19.75 -65.79
CA VAL A 20 -12.91 19.04 -66.91
C VAL A 20 -11.81 18.32 -67.69
N VAL A 21 -11.99 17.02 -67.93
CA VAL A 21 -11.10 16.19 -68.76
C VAL A 21 -11.93 15.31 -69.68
N GLY A 22 -11.82 15.55 -70.98
CA GLY A 22 -12.61 14.85 -71.99
C GLY A 22 -14.11 15.10 -71.80
N ASN A 23 -14.91 14.03 -71.73
CA ASN A 23 -16.37 14.10 -71.62
C ASN A 23 -16.90 14.04 -70.17
N LYS A 24 -16.07 14.41 -69.20
CA LYS A 24 -16.43 14.39 -67.77
C LYS A 24 -15.81 15.56 -67.01
N MET A 25 -16.49 15.96 -65.94
CA MET A 25 -15.96 16.85 -64.90
C MET A 25 -15.69 16.02 -63.64
N GLU A 26 -14.52 16.21 -63.04
CA GLU A 26 -14.16 15.61 -61.77
C GLU A 26 -14.09 16.70 -60.70
N VAL A 27 -14.72 16.43 -59.56
CA VAL A 27 -14.75 17.28 -58.38
C VAL A 27 -14.07 16.51 -57.25
N VAL A 28 -13.04 17.11 -56.64
CA VAL A 28 -12.25 16.45 -55.60
C VAL A 28 -12.38 17.21 -54.28
N GLY A 29 -12.60 16.44 -53.21
CA GLY A 29 -12.60 16.91 -51.83
C GLY A 29 -13.58 18.05 -51.55
N GLY A 30 -13.12 19.02 -50.78
CA GLY A 30 -13.89 20.12 -50.23
C GLY A 30 -14.26 19.90 -48.75
N GLU A 31 -15.18 20.71 -48.27
CA GLU A 31 -15.70 20.65 -46.89
C GLU A 31 -17.22 20.68 -46.93
N SER A 32 -17.86 19.76 -46.20
CA SER A 32 -19.30 19.77 -45.92
C SER A 32 -19.57 20.22 -44.48
N GLY A 33 -20.83 20.21 -44.05
CA GLY A 33 -21.18 20.44 -42.64
C GLY A 33 -20.59 19.40 -41.68
N ASP A 34 -20.18 18.23 -42.19
CA ASP A 34 -19.66 17.11 -41.40
C ASP A 34 -18.12 17.01 -41.41
N GLY A 35 -17.44 17.94 -42.09
CA GLY A 35 -15.97 18.02 -42.14
C GLY A 35 -15.39 17.94 -43.55
N LEU A 36 -14.07 17.69 -43.63
CA LEU A 36 -13.36 17.56 -44.90
C LEU A 36 -13.74 16.27 -45.62
N LEU A 37 -13.82 16.37 -46.95
CA LEU A 37 -14.18 15.26 -47.83
C LEU A 37 -12.95 14.70 -48.54
N ASP A 38 -12.89 13.38 -48.68
CA ASP A 38 -11.83 12.61 -49.36
C ASP A 38 -12.34 11.85 -50.60
N ASP A 39 -13.55 12.20 -51.05
CA ASP A 39 -14.24 11.60 -52.19
C ASP A 39 -13.93 12.33 -53.51
N VAL A 40 -14.17 11.61 -54.62
CA VAL A 40 -14.12 12.16 -55.98
C VAL A 40 -15.47 11.98 -56.62
N GLN A 41 -16.02 13.07 -57.14
CA GLN A 41 -17.34 13.10 -57.75
C GLN A 41 -17.20 13.39 -59.23
N VAL A 42 -17.79 12.53 -60.06
CA VAL A 42 -17.64 12.59 -61.52
C VAL A 42 -18.98 12.86 -62.15
N LEU A 43 -19.08 13.96 -62.89
CA LEU A 43 -20.22 14.29 -63.75
C LEU A 43 -19.85 13.94 -65.19
N ARG A 44 -20.56 12.97 -65.79
CA ARG A 44 -20.44 12.69 -67.23
C ARG A 44 -21.41 13.55 -68.03
N PHE A 45 -20.93 14.18 -69.10
CA PHE A 45 -21.72 15.09 -69.94
C PHE A 45 -22.58 14.39 -71.00
N ASP A 46 -22.35 13.09 -71.26
CA ASP A 46 -23.18 12.30 -72.19
C ASP A 46 -24.62 12.12 -71.67
N LYS A 47 -24.75 11.79 -70.39
CA LYS A 47 -26.01 11.45 -69.71
C LYS A 47 -26.38 12.44 -68.61
N PHE A 48 -25.53 13.45 -68.38
CA PHE A 48 -25.63 14.36 -67.23
C PHE A 48 -25.83 13.58 -65.92
N SER A 49 -25.01 12.55 -65.72
CA SER A 49 -25.11 11.63 -64.58
C SER A 49 -23.92 11.77 -63.64
N TRP A 50 -24.20 11.84 -62.34
CA TRP A 50 -23.22 11.85 -61.27
C TRP A 50 -22.88 10.43 -60.82
N THR A 51 -21.61 10.21 -60.54
CA THR A 51 -21.11 8.98 -59.92
C THR A 51 -20.00 9.32 -58.95
N THR A 52 -20.02 8.71 -57.76
CA THR A 52 -18.89 8.77 -56.85
C THR A 52 -17.80 7.83 -57.35
N ALA A 53 -16.64 8.38 -57.73
CA ALA A 53 -15.48 7.57 -58.09
C ALA A 53 -14.76 7.14 -56.81
N SER A 54 -14.49 5.83 -56.70
CA SER A 54 -13.59 5.33 -55.65
C SER A 54 -12.21 5.95 -55.86
N SER A 55 -11.62 6.48 -54.79
CA SER A 55 -10.35 7.23 -54.74
C SER A 55 -9.10 6.42 -55.16
N LYS A 56 -9.25 5.34 -55.94
CA LYS A 56 -8.23 4.35 -56.29
C LYS A 56 -7.27 4.76 -57.41
N LEU A 57 -7.39 5.96 -57.98
CA LEU A 57 -6.65 6.31 -59.20
C LEU A 57 -5.82 7.59 -59.03
N TYR A 58 -4.88 7.57 -58.08
CA TYR A 58 -3.71 8.45 -58.14
C TYR A 58 -2.47 7.59 -58.38
N LEU A 59 -1.86 7.76 -59.56
CA LEU A 59 -0.48 7.35 -59.78
C LEU A 59 0.39 8.32 -59.00
N SER A 60 0.71 7.99 -57.74
CA SER A 60 1.87 8.58 -57.08
C SER A 60 3.10 8.32 -57.94
N LEU A 61 4.09 9.22 -57.93
CA LEU A 61 5.40 9.00 -58.57
C LEU A 61 6.06 7.66 -58.16
N THR A 62 5.56 7.02 -57.09
CA THR A 62 6.05 5.78 -56.50
C THR A 62 5.19 4.53 -56.78
N ASN A 63 4.15 4.57 -57.63
CA ASN A 63 3.24 3.44 -57.92
C ASN A 63 2.52 2.82 -56.70
N LEU A 64 2.51 3.47 -55.53
CA LEU A 64 1.66 3.05 -54.41
C LEU A 64 0.23 3.58 -54.58
N PRO A 65 -0.81 2.76 -54.32
CA PRO A 65 -2.20 3.23 -54.30
C PRO A 65 -2.38 4.17 -53.11
N LEU A 66 -2.38 5.47 -53.37
CA LEU A 66 -2.60 6.49 -52.35
C LEU A 66 -4.05 6.97 -52.40
N LYS A 67 -4.74 6.91 -51.26
CA LYS A 67 -6.06 7.53 -51.09
C LYS A 67 -5.84 9.05 -50.96
N ILE A 68 -6.65 9.85 -51.65
CA ILE A 68 -6.61 11.31 -51.48
C ILE A 68 -6.93 11.61 -50.01
N PRO A 69 -6.07 12.34 -49.30
CA PRO A 69 -6.42 12.81 -47.96
C PRO A 69 -7.60 13.79 -48.05
N ALA A 70 -8.43 13.85 -47.02
CA ALA A 70 -9.51 14.83 -46.95
C ALA A 70 -8.92 16.24 -47.06
N CYS A 71 -9.33 17.02 -48.08
CA CYS A 71 -8.62 18.25 -48.47
C CYS A 71 -9.55 19.36 -48.96
N LYS A 72 -9.16 20.63 -48.71
CA LYS A 72 -9.87 21.83 -49.18
C LYS A 72 -8.91 22.90 -49.68
N GLY A 73 -9.40 23.80 -50.54
CA GLY A 73 -8.64 24.94 -51.05
C GLY A 73 -7.45 24.54 -51.93
N HIS A 74 -7.52 23.36 -52.55
CA HIS A 74 -6.58 22.90 -53.56
C HIS A 74 -7.01 23.38 -54.95
N ALA A 75 -6.13 23.23 -55.94
CA ALA A 75 -6.44 23.46 -57.34
C ALA A 75 -6.33 22.16 -58.14
N LEU A 76 -7.25 21.95 -59.08
CA LEU A 76 -7.17 20.88 -60.06
C LEU A 76 -6.77 21.46 -61.41
N VAL A 77 -5.68 20.97 -61.99
CA VAL A 77 -5.18 21.40 -63.29
C VAL A 77 -5.27 20.22 -64.27
N PRO A 78 -6.10 20.32 -65.32
CA PRO A 78 -6.16 19.28 -66.34
C PRO A 78 -4.82 19.21 -67.11
N TRP A 79 -4.27 18.01 -67.24
CA TRP A 79 -3.06 17.73 -68.00
C TRP A 79 -3.32 16.53 -68.90
N GLU A 80 -3.50 16.77 -70.20
CA GLU A 80 -3.81 15.74 -71.20
C GLU A 80 -5.03 14.87 -70.81
N LYS A 81 -4.79 13.63 -70.37
CA LYS A 81 -5.79 12.65 -69.92
C LYS A 81 -5.81 12.48 -68.39
N LYS A 82 -5.12 13.36 -67.67
CA LYS A 82 -4.93 13.34 -66.21
C LYS A 82 -5.36 14.67 -65.59
N ILE A 83 -5.50 14.69 -64.28
CA ILE A 83 -5.72 15.89 -63.49
C ILE A 83 -4.63 15.95 -62.42
N LEU A 84 -3.93 17.08 -62.35
CA LEU A 84 -2.99 17.36 -61.27
C LEU A 84 -3.73 18.03 -60.12
N LEU A 85 -3.57 17.49 -58.92
CA LEU A 85 -4.03 18.13 -57.69
C LEU A 85 -2.84 18.87 -57.07
N ILE A 86 -2.97 20.20 -56.97
CA ILE A 86 -1.88 21.07 -56.51
C ILE A 86 -2.34 21.86 -55.28
N GLY A 87 -1.54 21.81 -54.22
CA GLY A 87 -1.74 22.58 -53.00
C GLY A 87 -2.94 22.12 -52.17
N GLY A 88 -3.50 23.07 -51.42
CA GLY A 88 -4.59 22.85 -50.48
C GLY A 88 -4.15 22.49 -49.07
N LYS A 89 -5.11 22.50 -48.17
CA LYS A 89 -4.96 22.07 -46.78
C LYS A 89 -5.63 20.72 -46.61
N THR A 90 -4.87 19.74 -46.14
CA THR A 90 -5.38 18.46 -45.68
C THR A 90 -5.65 18.53 -44.19
N ASP A 91 -6.59 17.73 -43.70
CA ASP A 91 -6.57 17.39 -42.28
C ASP A 91 -5.40 16.42 -42.08
N PRO A 92 -4.39 16.77 -41.26
CA PRO A 92 -3.37 15.82 -40.90
C PRO A 92 -4.04 14.73 -40.07
N VAL A 93 -4.22 13.54 -40.66
CA VAL A 93 -4.58 12.32 -39.91
C VAL A 93 -3.60 12.11 -38.74
N SER A 94 -2.38 12.62 -38.85
CA SER A 94 -1.38 12.63 -37.79
C SER A 94 -1.77 13.48 -36.57
N ASP A 95 -2.51 14.57 -36.70
CA ASP A 95 -2.74 15.50 -35.58
C ASP A 95 -3.58 14.89 -34.46
N LYS A 96 -4.56 14.05 -34.81
CA LYS A 96 -5.39 13.37 -33.80
C LYS A 96 -4.60 12.29 -33.08
N PHE A 97 -3.79 11.52 -33.81
CA PHE A 97 -2.94 10.47 -33.24
C PHE A 97 -1.79 11.07 -32.41
N SER A 98 -1.14 12.11 -32.90
CA SER A 98 -0.09 12.84 -32.20
C SER A 98 -0.59 13.49 -30.92
N ARG A 99 -1.76 14.14 -30.91
CA ARG A 99 -2.34 14.70 -29.68
C ARG A 99 -2.72 13.63 -28.66
N GLN A 100 -3.26 12.49 -29.12
CA GLN A 100 -3.57 11.36 -28.23
C GLN A 100 -2.29 10.73 -27.65
N LEU A 101 -1.23 10.62 -28.46
CA LEU A 101 0.06 10.10 -28.03
C LEU A 101 0.73 11.04 -27.02
N GLU A 102 0.76 12.35 -27.27
CA GLU A 102 1.29 13.36 -26.34
C GLU A 102 0.52 13.37 -25.02
N ALA A 103 -0.81 13.30 -25.06
CA ALA A 103 -1.63 13.21 -23.85
C ALA A 103 -1.35 11.91 -23.06
N ALA A 104 -1.16 10.78 -23.76
CA ALA A 104 -0.81 9.51 -23.14
C ALA A 104 0.59 9.54 -22.50
N LEU A 105 1.57 10.16 -23.16
CA LEU A 105 2.93 10.34 -22.64
C LEU A 105 2.94 11.24 -21.39
N ALA A 106 2.24 12.37 -21.42
CA ALA A 106 2.12 13.26 -20.27
C ALA A 106 1.41 12.57 -19.08
N SER A 107 0.37 11.78 -19.36
CA SER A 107 -0.30 10.98 -18.33
C SER A 107 0.61 9.89 -17.75
N HIS A 108 1.43 9.25 -18.59
CA HIS A 108 2.40 8.24 -18.16
C HIS A 108 3.46 8.85 -17.23
N GLU A 109 4.05 9.99 -17.63
CA GLU A 109 5.07 10.69 -16.84
C GLU A 109 4.51 11.14 -15.48
N ALA A 110 3.27 11.64 -15.44
CA ALA A 110 2.60 11.97 -14.19
C ALA A 110 2.44 10.75 -13.28
N SER A 111 2.08 9.60 -13.86
CA SER A 111 1.91 8.35 -13.10
C SER A 111 3.24 7.80 -12.57
N GLU A 112 4.34 7.92 -13.34
CA GLU A 112 5.68 7.52 -12.90
C GLU A 112 6.20 8.39 -11.76
N LYS A 113 5.96 9.71 -11.81
CA LYS A 113 6.33 10.61 -10.72
C LYS A 113 5.57 10.28 -9.44
N ASN A 114 4.29 9.98 -9.54
CA ASN A 114 3.48 9.54 -8.40
C ASN A 114 4.01 8.22 -7.83
N LEU A 115 4.32 7.24 -8.68
CA LEU A 115 4.91 5.97 -8.26
C LEU A 115 6.26 6.17 -7.57
N SER A 116 7.13 7.03 -8.10
CA SER A 116 8.42 7.36 -7.48
C SER A 116 8.27 7.94 -6.08
N SER A 117 7.30 8.84 -5.88
CA SER A 117 7.01 9.42 -4.56
C SER A 117 6.47 8.36 -3.58
N ALA A 118 5.59 7.47 -4.05
CA ALA A 118 5.06 6.37 -3.24
C ALA A 118 6.17 5.40 -2.81
N LEU A 119 7.07 5.02 -3.73
CA LEU A 119 8.22 4.15 -3.42
C LEU A 119 9.16 4.79 -2.39
N LYS A 120 9.45 6.09 -2.49
CA LYS A 120 10.25 6.81 -1.47
C LYS A 120 9.57 6.78 -0.09
N SER A 121 8.27 7.05 -0.04
CA SER A 121 7.52 7.02 1.23
C SER A 121 7.51 5.60 1.84
N ARG A 122 7.37 4.57 0.99
CA ARG A 122 7.44 3.17 1.42
C ARG A 122 8.80 2.83 2.00
N GLN A 123 9.89 3.24 1.36
CA GLN A 123 11.24 3.01 1.86
C GLN A 123 11.45 3.66 3.23
N GLU A 124 10.90 4.85 3.46
CA GLU A 124 10.99 5.51 4.77
C GLU A 124 10.26 4.71 5.87
N ILE A 125 9.08 4.16 5.56
CA ILE A 125 8.33 3.30 6.47
C ILE A 125 9.10 2.00 6.75
N GLU A 126 9.67 1.37 5.72
CA GLU A 126 10.49 0.16 5.88
C GLU A 126 11.72 0.41 6.77
N ASN A 127 12.36 1.57 6.63
CA ASN A 127 13.48 1.97 7.50
C ASN A 127 13.03 2.17 8.96
N LYS A 128 11.88 2.83 9.19
CA LYS A 128 11.29 2.99 10.54
C LYS A 128 10.92 1.65 11.15
N LEU A 129 10.37 0.73 10.35
CA LEU A 129 10.02 -0.62 10.77
C LEU A 129 11.27 -1.40 11.21
N ALA A 130 12.36 -1.33 10.43
CA ALA A 130 13.62 -1.98 10.78
C ALA A 130 14.20 -1.43 12.10
N ALA A 131 14.10 -0.12 12.35
CA ALA A 131 14.51 0.49 13.61
C ALA A 131 13.67 -0.02 14.79
N MET A 132 12.34 -0.06 14.65
CA MET A 132 11.45 -0.61 15.69
C MET A 132 11.73 -2.09 15.95
N MET A 133 12.00 -2.90 14.91
CA MET A 133 12.35 -4.31 15.09
C MET A 133 13.62 -4.48 15.93
N LYS A 134 14.62 -3.61 15.76
CA LYS A 134 15.84 -3.63 16.55
C LYS A 134 15.57 -3.27 18.03
N GLU A 135 14.68 -2.32 18.28
CA GLU A 135 14.26 -1.98 19.65
C GLU A 135 13.50 -3.13 20.33
N VAL A 136 12.62 -3.81 19.59
CA VAL A 136 11.90 -4.99 20.09
C VAL A 136 12.88 -6.10 20.48
N GLU A 137 13.92 -6.34 19.69
CA GLU A 137 14.91 -7.36 20.00
C GLU A 137 15.70 -7.02 21.28
N LEU A 138 16.09 -5.75 21.46
CA LEU A 138 16.70 -5.28 22.70
C LEU A 138 15.77 -5.45 23.91
N LEU A 139 14.47 -5.17 23.74
CA LEU A 139 13.49 -5.36 24.81
C LEU A 139 13.32 -6.83 25.17
N LYS A 140 13.40 -7.75 24.21
CA LYS A 140 13.38 -9.20 24.50
C LYS A 140 14.59 -9.61 25.34
N GLU A 141 15.80 -9.16 24.99
CA GLU A 141 17.00 -9.44 25.78
C GLU A 141 16.87 -8.91 27.22
N LYS A 142 16.36 -7.69 27.38
CA LYS A 142 16.06 -7.13 28.71
C LYS A 142 15.02 -7.95 29.46
N LEU A 143 13.97 -8.40 28.79
CA LEU A 143 12.94 -9.24 29.41
C LEU A 143 13.50 -10.55 29.94
N VAL A 144 14.39 -11.21 29.17
CA VAL A 144 15.10 -12.42 29.63
C VAL A 144 15.90 -12.12 30.90
N SER A 145 16.67 -11.02 30.93
CA SER A 145 17.46 -10.64 32.10
C SER A 145 16.61 -10.38 33.35
N VAL A 146 15.44 -9.73 33.17
CA VAL A 146 14.48 -9.47 34.26
C VAL A 146 13.89 -10.78 34.77
N GLY A 147 13.57 -11.72 33.88
CA GLY A 147 13.10 -13.06 34.24
C GLY A 147 14.09 -13.80 35.15
N MET A 148 15.37 -13.81 34.76
CA MET A 148 16.43 -14.43 35.56
C MET A 148 16.57 -13.77 36.94
N ALA A 149 16.50 -12.43 37.00
CA ALA A 149 16.58 -11.70 38.27
C ALA A 149 15.37 -12.01 39.18
N GLN A 150 14.17 -12.15 38.61
CA GLN A 150 12.96 -12.51 39.36
C GLN A 150 13.06 -13.93 39.94
N GLU A 151 13.57 -14.89 39.16
CA GLU A 151 13.77 -16.27 39.65
C GLU A 151 14.79 -16.31 40.80
N TYR A 152 15.89 -15.56 40.70
CA TYR A 152 16.85 -15.43 41.78
C TYR A 152 16.23 -14.82 43.05
N SER A 153 15.43 -13.75 42.89
CA SER A 153 14.70 -13.14 44.01
C SER A 153 13.73 -14.13 44.66
N ASN A 154 13.01 -14.92 43.87
CA ASN A 154 12.09 -15.93 44.38
C ASN A 154 12.84 -17.03 45.15
N SER A 155 13.99 -17.49 44.63
CA SER A 155 14.84 -18.47 45.31
C SER A 155 15.33 -17.97 46.67
N LEU A 156 15.85 -16.74 46.73
CA LEU A 156 16.26 -16.12 47.99
C LEU A 156 15.09 -15.99 48.96
N SER A 157 13.93 -15.54 48.49
CA SER A 157 12.73 -15.42 49.34
C SER A 157 12.35 -16.76 49.98
N ASN A 158 12.43 -17.86 49.21
CA ASN A 158 12.16 -19.19 49.73
C ASN A 158 13.16 -19.62 50.81
N ILE A 159 14.45 -19.30 50.63
CA ILE A 159 15.51 -19.58 51.61
C ILE A 159 15.25 -18.81 52.92
N PHE A 160 15.08 -17.49 52.84
CA PHE A 160 14.82 -16.66 54.01
C PHE A 160 13.55 -17.07 54.75
N HIS A 161 12.50 -17.44 54.02
CA HIS A 161 11.26 -17.93 54.62
C HIS A 161 11.50 -19.23 55.40
N SER A 162 12.21 -20.20 54.82
CA SER A 162 12.54 -21.46 55.49
C SER A 162 13.40 -21.23 56.74
N ASP A 163 14.41 -20.36 56.65
CA ASP A 163 15.28 -20.05 57.79
C ASP A 163 14.50 -19.34 58.91
N ASN A 164 13.59 -18.43 58.57
CA ASN A 164 12.72 -17.77 59.54
C ASN A 164 11.82 -18.78 60.26
N VAL A 165 11.17 -19.70 59.53
CA VAL A 165 10.33 -20.75 60.13
C VAL A 165 11.16 -21.64 61.07
N LYS A 166 12.38 -22.00 60.66
CA LYS A 166 13.29 -22.80 61.49
C LYS A 166 13.70 -22.05 62.76
N LEU A 167 14.06 -20.78 62.65
CA LEU A 167 14.38 -19.92 63.78
C LEU A 167 13.18 -19.77 64.75
N GLU A 168 11.97 -19.57 64.22
CA GLU A 168 10.75 -19.52 65.02
C GLU A 168 10.55 -20.81 65.82
N HIS A 169 10.78 -21.97 65.19
CA HIS A 169 10.71 -23.26 65.85
C HIS A 169 11.79 -23.42 66.94
N ASP A 170 13.05 -23.06 66.64
CA ASP A 170 14.15 -23.13 67.61
C ASP A 170 13.91 -22.21 68.82
N VAL A 171 13.39 -21.00 68.60
CA VAL A 171 12.99 -20.07 69.66
C VAL A 171 11.85 -20.64 70.49
N ALA A 172 10.85 -21.25 69.87
CA ALA A 172 9.75 -21.91 70.60
C ALA A 172 10.28 -23.06 71.48
N PHE A 173 11.22 -23.86 70.95
CA PHE A 173 11.87 -24.92 71.71
C PHE A 173 12.63 -24.38 72.93
N LEU A 174 13.44 -23.33 72.75
CA LEU A 174 14.19 -22.71 73.84
C LEU A 174 13.27 -22.11 74.91
N LYS A 175 12.16 -21.49 74.50
CA LYS A 175 11.12 -21.00 75.43
C LYS A 175 10.53 -22.14 76.27
N ALA A 176 10.21 -23.28 75.65
CA ALA A 176 9.69 -24.44 76.36
C ALA A 176 10.69 -25.02 77.36
N LEU A 177 11.97 -25.14 76.96
CA LEU A 177 13.04 -25.60 77.85
C LEU A 177 13.22 -24.66 79.05
N PHE A 178 13.17 -23.34 78.82
CA PHE A 178 13.29 -22.35 79.88
C PHE A 178 12.16 -22.47 80.91
N ILE A 179 10.91 -22.65 80.44
CA ILE A 179 9.75 -22.90 81.32
C ILE A 179 9.96 -24.18 82.13
N LEU A 180 10.43 -25.26 81.51
CA LEU A 180 10.71 -26.52 82.22
C LEU A 180 11.77 -26.37 83.30
N LEU A 181 12.86 -25.63 83.00
CA LEU A 181 13.92 -25.36 83.98
C LEU A 181 13.41 -24.51 85.15
N ILE A 182 12.59 -23.49 84.89
CA ILE A 182 11.93 -22.71 85.96
C ILE A 182 11.06 -23.63 86.81
N HIS A 183 10.23 -24.47 86.18
CA HIS A 183 9.36 -25.39 86.89
C HIS A 183 10.16 -26.37 87.76
N LYS A 184 11.21 -27.00 87.20
CA LYS A 184 12.10 -27.91 87.94
C LYS A 184 12.79 -27.21 89.12
N ARG A 185 13.26 -25.98 88.93
CA ARG A 185 13.88 -25.18 90.00
C ARG A 185 12.87 -24.91 91.12
N ASN A 186 11.63 -24.52 90.77
CA ASN A 186 10.58 -24.26 91.75
C ASN A 186 10.18 -25.54 92.51
N CYS A 187 10.07 -26.70 91.84
CA CYS A 187 9.81 -27.98 92.50
C CYS A 187 10.93 -28.35 93.50
N ILE A 188 12.20 -28.21 93.11
CA ILE A 188 13.34 -28.47 94.02
C ILE A 188 13.32 -27.50 95.22
N GLN A 189 12.96 -26.23 95.02
CA GLN A 189 12.81 -25.28 96.12
C GLN A 189 11.69 -25.70 97.09
N LEU A 190 10.54 -26.14 96.57
CA LEU A 190 9.44 -26.64 97.38
C LEU A 190 9.83 -27.90 98.16
N GLU A 191 10.51 -28.86 97.53
CA GLU A 191 11.03 -30.06 98.20
C GLU A 191 11.99 -29.70 99.35
N ARG A 192 12.88 -28.72 99.15
CA ARG A 192 13.76 -28.24 100.23
C ARG A 192 13.00 -27.60 101.37
N SER A 193 12.03 -26.72 101.08
CA SER A 193 11.18 -26.09 102.10
C SER A 193 10.39 -27.13 102.91
N LEU A 194 9.88 -28.19 102.26
CA LEU A 194 9.20 -29.28 102.93
C LEU A 194 10.14 -30.06 103.84
N LEU A 195 11.34 -30.43 103.36
CA LEU A 195 12.33 -31.16 104.16
C LEU A 195 12.78 -30.36 105.40
N GLU A 196 12.96 -29.05 105.27
CA GLU A 196 13.28 -28.16 106.39
C GLU A 196 12.14 -28.16 107.43
N SER A 197 10.88 -28.09 107.00
CA SER A 197 9.73 -28.14 107.91
C SER A 197 9.58 -29.50 108.63
N GLU A 198 9.86 -30.61 107.95
CA GLU A 198 9.84 -31.94 108.56
C GLU A 198 10.96 -32.11 109.60
N LYS A 199 12.14 -31.52 109.34
CA LYS A 199 13.27 -31.53 110.27
C LYS A 199 12.96 -30.71 111.53
N GLU A 200 12.37 -29.52 111.38
CA GLU A 200 11.89 -28.72 112.51
C GLU A 200 10.85 -29.48 113.34
N HIS A 201 9.92 -30.17 112.69
CA HIS A 201 8.88 -30.97 113.36
C HIS A 201 9.44 -32.23 114.05
N SER A 202 10.52 -32.83 113.51
CA SER A 202 11.28 -33.93 114.11
C SER A 202 12.06 -33.48 115.34
N ASP A 203 12.81 -32.38 115.25
CA ASP A 203 13.59 -31.82 116.35
C ASP A 203 12.69 -31.37 117.51
N PHE A 204 11.50 -30.86 117.18
CA PHE A 204 10.46 -30.55 118.18
C PHE A 204 9.94 -31.80 118.89
N ARG A 205 9.66 -32.91 118.18
CA ARG A 205 9.26 -34.19 118.80
C ARG A 205 10.34 -34.75 119.72
N ASN A 206 11.59 -34.79 119.27
CA ASN A 206 12.71 -35.29 120.07
C ASN A 206 12.96 -34.43 121.33
N SER A 207 12.69 -33.11 121.28
CA SER A 207 12.79 -32.24 122.45
C SER A 207 11.69 -32.47 123.50
N ILE A 208 10.58 -33.11 123.14
CA ILE A 208 9.48 -33.44 124.07
C ILE A 208 9.75 -34.78 124.77
N ASP A 209 10.34 -35.75 124.07
CA ASP A 209 10.72 -37.06 124.63
C ASP A 209 11.93 -37.01 125.60
N LEU A 210 12.73 -35.94 125.57
CA LEU A 210 13.83 -35.69 126.51
C LEU A 210 13.39 -34.97 127.81
N LYS A 211 12.10 -34.68 127.97
CA LYS A 211 11.52 -33.97 129.14
C LYS A 211 10.63 -34.85 130.03
N VAL A 212 10.68 -36.17 129.87
CA VAL A 212 10.07 -37.19 130.73
C VAL A 212 11.17 -38.11 131.27
#